data_AF-A0A1G5K1Z3-F1
#
_entry.id   AF-A0A1G5K1Z3-F1
#
_cell.length_a   1.000
_cell.length_b   1.000
_cell.length_c   1.000
_cell.angle_alpha   90.00
_cell.angle_beta   90.00
_cell.angle_gamma   90.00
#
_symmetry.space_group_name_H-M   'P 1'
#
loop_
_entity.id
_entity.type
_entity.pdbx_description
1 polymer ?
#
loop_
_entity_poly.entity_id
_entity_poly.type
_entity_poly.pdbx_seq_one_letter_code
_entity_poly.pdbx_strand_id
1 'polypeptide(L)' 'MTKEEIKNKMQTGDYLTLAKMLKLDNPDAARKRFMRNKADAIAAMETIVMSREQILPIEK' A
#
# COMPACT_ATOMS: atom_id res chain seq x y z
N MET A 1 -10.64 4.70 0.96
CA MET A 1 -10.94 3.41 0.28
C MET A 1 -11.23 2.34 1.31
N THR A 2 -12.07 1.37 0.98
CA THR A 2 -12.23 0.14 1.74
C THR A 2 -11.01 -0.77 1.54
N LYS A 3 -10.77 -1.70 2.47
CA LYS A 3 -9.70 -2.70 2.33
C LYS A 3 -9.83 -3.54 1.05
N GLU A 4 -11.07 -3.82 0.63
CA GLU A 4 -11.33 -4.62 -0.56
C GLU A 4 -10.99 -3.83 -1.83
N GLU A 5 -11.35 -2.54 -1.89
CA GLU A 5 -10.92 -1.62 -2.95
C GLU A 5 -9.39 -1.52 -3.02
N ILE A 6 -8.72 -1.40 -1.87
CA ILE A 6 -7.26 -1.37 -1.82
C ILE A 6 -6.69 -2.65 -2.42
N LYS A 7 -7.15 -3.84 -1.98
CA LYS A 7 -6.67 -5.13 -2.52
C LYS A 7 -6.82 -5.24 -4.03
N ASN A 8 -7.94 -4.79 -4.58
CA ASN A 8 -8.21 -4.86 -6.03
C ASN A 8 -7.26 -3.96 -6.85
N LYS A 9 -6.68 -2.93 -6.22
CA LYS A 9 -5.74 -1.99 -6.84
C LYS A 9 -4.27 -2.26 -6.48
N MET A 10 -4.01 -3.26 -5.64
CA MET A 10 -2.65 -3.63 -5.25
C MET A 10 -1.90 -4.26 -6.43
N GLN A 11 -0.61 -3.98 -6.51
CA GLN A 11 0.30 -4.54 -7.50
C GLN A 11 1.42 -5.34 -6.83
N THR A 12 2.11 -6.16 -7.64
CA THR A 12 3.30 -6.88 -7.19
C THR A 12 4.35 -5.88 -6.70
N GLY A 13 4.87 -6.09 -5.48
CA GLY A 13 5.85 -5.19 -4.85
C GLY A 13 5.25 -4.23 -3.83
N ASP A 14 3.93 -4.10 -3.71
CA ASP A 14 3.31 -3.17 -2.77
C ASP A 14 3.60 -3.47 -1.32
N TYR A 15 3.69 -4.76 -0.96
CA TYR A 15 4.09 -5.13 0.38
C TYR A 15 5.55 -4.79 0.69
N LEU A 16 6.42 -4.71 -0.32
CA LEU A 16 7.79 -4.23 -0.15
C LEU A 16 7.80 -2.72 0.11
N THR A 17 7.03 -1.95 -0.66
CA THR A 17 6.88 -0.51 -0.44
C THR A 17 6.23 -0.22 0.91
N LEU A 18 5.20 -0.98 1.28
CA LEU A 18 4.54 -0.88 2.58
C LEU A 18 5.51 -1.18 3.73
N ALA A 19 6.35 -2.22 3.62
CA ALA A 19 7.35 -2.51 4.62
C ALA A 19 8.33 -1.34 4.80
N LYS A 20 8.81 -0.74 3.70
CA LYS A 20 9.68 0.45 3.75
C LYS A 20 8.98 1.64 4.43
N MET A 21 7.73 1.93 4.06
CA MET A 21 6.96 3.03 4.66
C MET A 21 6.70 2.83 6.16
N LEU A 22 6.43 1.59 6.57
CA LEU A 22 6.19 1.23 7.97
C LEU A 22 7.49 0.96 8.76
N LYS A 23 8.67 1.13 8.15
CA LYS A 23 9.99 0.81 8.74
C LYS A 23 10.05 -0.62 9.29
N LEU A 24 9.54 -1.57 8.52
CA LEU A 24 9.58 -2.99 8.83
C LEU A 24 10.70 -3.66 8.05
N ASP A 25 11.38 -4.61 8.69
CA ASP A 25 12.53 -5.31 8.09
C ASP A 25 12.14 -6.26 6.94
N ASN A 26 10.85 -6.62 6.82
CA ASN A 26 10.40 -7.54 5.78
C ASN A 26 8.96 -7.28 5.27
N PRO A 27 8.67 -7.62 4.00
CA PRO A 27 7.34 -7.52 3.39
C PRO A 27 6.27 -8.39 4.07
N ASP A 28 6.64 -9.53 4.65
CA ASP A 28 5.67 -10.43 5.29
C ASP A 28 5.07 -9.84 6.56
N ALA A 29 5.85 -9.06 7.32
CA ALA A 29 5.38 -8.31 8.47
C ALA A 29 4.36 -7.25 8.05
N ALA A 30 4.64 -6.53 6.96
CA ALA A 30 3.72 -5.56 6.36
C ALA A 30 2.42 -6.23 5.90
N ARG A 31 2.52 -7.36 5.21
CA ARG A 31 1.37 -8.18 4.79
C ARG A 31 0.53 -8.62 5.97
N LYS A 32 1.14 -9.15 7.02
CA LYS A 32 0.42 -9.58 8.24
C LYS A 32 -0.32 -8.43 8.90
N ARG A 33 0.29 -7.23 8.99
CA ARG A 33 -0.37 -6.03 9.54
C ARG A 33 -1.57 -5.60 8.70
N PHE A 34 -1.40 -5.51 7.39
CA PHE A 34 -2.48 -5.18 6.45
C PHE A 34 -3.64 -6.20 6.54
N MET A 35 -3.32 -7.50 6.57
CA MET A 35 -4.32 -8.55 6.71
C MET A 35 -5.09 -8.48 8.04
N ARG A 36 -4.41 -8.06 9.12
CA ARG A 36 -5.00 -7.85 10.46
C ARG A 36 -5.72 -6.50 10.62
N ASN A 37 -5.95 -5.76 9.54
CA ASN A 37 -6.63 -4.46 9.57
C ASN A 37 -5.95 -3.43 10.49
N LYS A 38 -4.62 -3.48 10.61
CA LYS A 38 -3.89 -2.47 11.38
C LYS A 38 -3.99 -1.13 10.66
N ALA A 39 -4.49 -0.10 11.35
CA ALA A 39 -4.84 1.19 10.75
C ALA A 39 -3.66 1.87 10.04
N ASP A 40 -2.46 1.77 10.62
CA ASP A 40 -1.20 2.23 10.01
C ASP A 40 -0.94 1.57 8.65
N ALA A 41 -1.13 0.25 8.57
CA ALA A 41 -0.92 -0.51 7.34
C ALA A 41 -2.01 -0.26 6.29
N ILE A 42 -3.27 -0.05 6.70
CA ILE A 42 -4.35 0.32 5.78
C ILE A 42 -4.08 1.70 5.17
N ALA A 43 -3.79 2.70 6.00
CA ALA A 43 -3.55 4.07 5.55
C ALA A 43 -2.31 4.19 4.65
N ALA A 44 -1.23 3.50 5.00
CA ALA A 44 -0.02 3.48 4.17
C ALA A 44 -0.26 2.76 2.83
N MET A 45 -0.99 1.64 2.82
CA MET A 45 -1.30 0.93 1.57
C MET A 45 -2.24 1.75 0.68
N GLU A 46 -3.22 2.45 1.27
CA GLU A 46 -4.06 3.40 0.54
C GLU A 46 -3.22 4.50 -0.12
N THR A 47 -2.25 5.07 0.61
CA THR A 47 -1.32 6.08 0.05
C THR A 47 -0.52 5.52 -1.13
N ILE A 48 -0.01 4.30 -1.02
CA ILE A 48 0.74 3.64 -2.10
C ILE A 48 -0.13 3.51 -3.35
N VAL A 49 -1.34 2.97 -3.20
CA VAL A 49 -2.28 2.79 -4.31
C VAL A 49 -2.64 4.13 -4.94
N MET A 50 -3.01 5.13 -4.13
CA MET A 50 -3.39 6.45 -4.62
C MET A 50 -2.23 7.16 -5.33
N SER A 51 -1.01 7.04 -4.82
CA SER A 51 0.16 7.68 -5.42
C SER A 51 0.40 7.20 -6.85
N ARG A 52 0.11 5.93 -7.15
CA ARG A 52 0.16 5.41 -8.53
C ARG A 52 -0.94 5.96 -9.41
N GLU A 53 -2.16 6.05 -8.89
CA GLU A 53 -3.30 6.59 -9.64
C GLU A 53 -3.14 8.09 -9.93
N GLN A 54 -2.43 8.82 -9.08
CA GLN A 54 -2.16 10.26 -9.23
C GLN A 54 -1.00 10.58 -10.18
N ILE A 55 -0.20 9.61 -10.61
CA ILE A 55 0.77 9.79 -11.70
C ILE A 55 0.00 9.70 -13.04
N LEU A 56 -0.84 10.70 -13.29
CA LEU A 56 -1.28 11.04 -14.64
C LEU A 56 -0.20 11.97 -15.24
N PRO A 57 0.22 11.76 -16.50
CA PRO A 57 1.29 12.54 -17.10
C PRO A 57 0.89 14.02 -17.17
N ILE A 58 1.79 14.88 -16.69
CA ILE A 58 1.76 16.30 -17.04
C ILE A 58 2.07 16.37 -18.53
N GLU A 59 1.04 16.46 -19.37
CA GLU A 59 1.19 16.79 -20.79
C GLU A 59 1.91 18.15 -20.91
N LYS A 60 2.98 18.17 -21.72
CA LYS A 60 3.64 19.39 -22.20
C LYS A 60 3.48 19.45 -23.72
#